data_AF-T0ZM33-F1
#
_entry.id   AF-T0ZM33-F1
#
_cell.length_a   1.000
_cell.length_b   1.000
_cell.length_c   1.000
_cell.angle_alpha   90.00
_cell.angle_beta   90.00
_cell.angle_gamma   90.00
#
_symmetry.space_group_name_H-M   'P 1'
#
loop_
_entity.id
_entity.type
_entity.pdbx_description
1 polymer ?
#
loop_
_entity_poly.entity_id
_entity_poly.type
_entity_poly.pdbx_seq_one_letter_code
_entity_poly.pdbx_strand_id
1 'polypeptide(L)'
;MHYAVSAIPPQKLVLGVPLYGYDWSTGVAQGLSYQIYRQIAISHGASPTAPTVSYWQGGVLHVAYYEGLQAFESKVHVAIDYSLRGIALWRLGLEDPKIWNYLAGS
;
A
#
# COMPACT_ATOMS: atom_id res chain seq x y z
N MET A 1 -15.53 6.00 -4.19
CA MET A 1 -15.92 6.93 -3.10
C MET A 1 -17.29 7.58 -3.32
N HIS A 2 -17.65 7.97 -4.54
CA HIS A 2 -18.95 8.58 -4.90
C HIS A 2 -20.19 7.93 -4.25
N TYR A 3 -20.29 6.60 -4.25
CA TYR A 3 -21.42 5.89 -3.62
C TYR A 3 -21.52 6.13 -2.11
N ALA A 4 -20.40 6.06 -1.38
CA ALA A 4 -20.42 6.18 0.07
C ALA A 4 -20.84 7.59 0.51
N VAL A 5 -20.34 8.64 -0.17
CA VAL A 5 -20.70 10.03 0.15
C VAL A 5 -22.12 10.42 -0.27
N SER A 6 -22.72 9.72 -1.23
CA SER A 6 -24.14 9.95 -1.58
C SER A 6 -25.10 9.30 -0.57
N ALA A 7 -24.65 8.31 0.19
CA ALA A 7 -25.47 7.60 1.17
C ALA A 7 -25.20 8.04 2.63
N ILE A 8 -23.98 8.44 2.96
CA ILE A 8 -23.54 8.76 4.33
C ILE A 8 -22.82 10.12 4.32
N PRO A 9 -23.10 11.02 5.30
CA PRO A 9 -22.36 12.26 5.44
C PRO A 9 -20.84 12.04 5.47
N PRO A 10 -20.04 12.74 4.65
CA PRO A 10 -18.59 12.55 4.54
C PRO A 10 -17.84 12.55 5.88
N GLN A 11 -18.29 13.36 6.84
CA GLN A 11 -17.68 13.50 8.16
C GLN A 11 -17.86 12.27 9.07
N LYS A 12 -18.62 11.27 8.62
CA LYS A 12 -18.76 9.95 9.27
C LYS A 12 -17.97 8.85 8.57
N LEU A 13 -17.35 9.15 7.43
CA LEU A 13 -16.62 8.18 6.62
C LEU A 13 -15.12 8.26 6.91
N VAL A 14 -14.51 7.08 7.06
CA VAL A 14 -13.07 6.91 7.24
C VAL A 14 -12.58 6.00 6.13
N LEU A 15 -11.58 6.44 5.36
CA LEU A 15 -11.03 5.66 4.26
C LEU A 15 -10.02 4.63 4.78
N GLY A 16 -10.28 3.34 4.54
CA GLY A 16 -9.33 2.28 4.83
C GLY A 16 -8.16 2.29 3.84
N VAL A 17 -6.93 2.33 4.35
CA VAL A 17 -5.70 2.32 3.56
C VAL A 17 -4.79 1.17 4.02
N PRO A 18 -4.46 0.20 3.14
CA PRO A 18 -3.56 -0.88 3.49
C PRO A 18 -2.11 -0.38 3.55
N LEU A 19 -1.33 -0.96 4.46
CA LEU A 19 0.10 -0.71 4.66
C LEU A 19 0.95 -1.91 4.21
N TYR A 20 0.37 -2.86 3.49
CA TYR A 20 0.99 -4.13 3.13
C TYR A 20 0.89 -4.37 1.62
N GLY A 21 1.79 -5.21 1.14
CA GLY A 21 1.81 -5.73 -0.22
C GLY A 21 1.45 -7.20 -0.28
N TYR A 22 1.60 -7.79 -1.46
CA TYR A 22 1.44 -9.23 -1.67
C TYR A 22 2.56 -9.78 -2.56
N ASP A 23 2.98 -11.01 -2.26
CA ASP A 23 3.70 -11.86 -3.20
C ASP A 23 2.74 -12.92 -3.74
N TRP A 24 2.53 -12.90 -5.05
CA TRP A 24 1.69 -13.86 -5.74
C TRP A 24 2.51 -14.95 -6.41
N SER A 25 2.15 -16.21 -6.15
CA SER A 25 2.66 -17.38 -6.87
C SER A 25 1.56 -18.41 -7.02
N THR A 26 1.39 -18.97 -8.23
CA THR A 26 0.47 -20.10 -8.53
C THR A 26 -0.88 -20.06 -7.78
N GLY A 27 -1.61 -18.95 -7.89
CA GLY A 27 -2.94 -18.79 -7.27
C GLY A 27 -2.96 -18.54 -5.76
N VAL A 28 -1.79 -18.43 -5.11
CA VAL A 28 -1.62 -18.09 -3.70
C VAL A 28 -1.09 -16.67 -3.57
N ALA A 29 -1.59 -15.93 -2.58
CA ALA A 29 -1.13 -14.59 -2.24
C ALA A 29 -0.62 -14.57 -0.80
N GLN A 30 0.65 -14.22 -0.60
CA GLN A 30 1.25 -14.05 0.71
C GLN A 30 1.42 -12.57 1.04
N GLY A 31 0.94 -12.12 2.20
CA GLY A 31 1.09 -10.72 2.62
C GLY A 31 2.55 -10.34 2.89
N LEU A 32 2.92 -9.13 2.48
CA LEU A 32 4.28 -8.58 2.64
C LEU A 32 4.27 -7.28 3.42
N SER A 33 5.30 -7.07 4.25
CA SER A 33 5.67 -5.72 4.69
C SER A 33 6.52 -5.01 3.63
N TYR A 34 6.62 -3.69 3.74
CA TYR A 34 7.56 -2.87 2.97
C TYR A 34 8.99 -3.41 3.05
N GLN A 35 9.43 -3.81 4.25
CA GLN A 35 10.79 -4.29 4.45
C GLN A 35 11.06 -5.58 3.67
N ILE A 36 10.10 -6.52 3.65
CA ILE A 36 10.22 -7.77 2.89
C ILE A 36 10.18 -7.46 1.38
N TYR A 37 9.24 -6.64 0.94
CA TYR A 37 9.16 -6.23 -0.46
C TYR A 37 10.47 -5.60 -0.96
N ARG A 38 11.03 -4.66 -0.17
CA ARG A 38 12.29 -3.99 -0.46
C ARG A 38 13.45 -4.99 -0.57
N GLN A 39 13.50 -6.00 0.29
CA GLN A 39 14.52 -7.04 0.24
C GLN A 39 14.41 -7.87 -1.05
N ILE A 40 13.20 -8.30 -1.42
CA ILE A 40 12.93 -9.02 -2.69
C ILE A 40 13.36 -8.17 -3.89
N ALA A 41 12.97 -6.90 -3.91
CA ALA A 41 13.33 -6.01 -5.01
C ALA A 41 14.85 -5.92 -5.18
N ILE A 42 15.58 -5.66 -4.10
CA ILE A 42 17.03 -5.52 -4.12
C ILE A 42 17.72 -6.84 -4.48
N SER A 43 17.29 -7.97 -3.92
CA SER A 43 17.90 -9.28 -4.19
C SER A 43 17.76 -9.72 -5.65
N HIS A 44 16.75 -9.20 -6.35
CA HIS A 44 16.49 -9.48 -7.76
C HIS A 44 16.87 -8.30 -8.70
N GLY A 45 17.63 -7.32 -8.20
CA GLY A 45 18.15 -6.22 -9.02
C GLY A 45 17.10 -5.21 -9.49
N ALA A 46 15.91 -5.22 -8.89
CA ALA A 46 14.84 -4.27 -9.16
C ALA A 46 14.91 -3.05 -8.24
N SER A 47 14.26 -1.95 -8.66
CA SER A 47 14.13 -0.78 -7.80
C SER A 47 13.23 -1.08 -6.58
N PRO A 48 13.64 -0.75 -5.35
CA PRO A 48 12.81 -0.92 -4.16
C PRO A 48 11.59 0.01 -4.12
N THR A 49 11.52 0.99 -5.03
CA THR A 49 10.36 1.88 -5.20
C THR A 49 9.50 1.52 -6.40
N ALA A 50 9.88 0.50 -7.18
CA ALA A 50 8.97 -0.04 -8.20
C ALA A 50 7.70 -0.55 -7.48
N PRO A 51 6.51 -0.44 -8.09
CA PRO A 51 5.29 -0.97 -7.48
C PRO A 51 5.18 -2.49 -7.59
N THR A 52 5.91 -3.09 -8.54
CA THR A 52 5.94 -4.55 -8.76
C THR A 52 7.36 -5.04 -9.06
N VAL A 53 7.63 -6.29 -8.68
CA VAL A 53 8.84 -7.04 -9.03
C VAL A 53 8.45 -8.46 -9.39
N SER A 54 8.83 -8.91 -10.59
CA SER A 54 8.69 -10.31 -11.01
C SER A 54 10.01 -11.04 -10.83
N TYR A 55 9.97 -12.22 -10.21
CA TYR A 55 11.17 -13.01 -9.97
C TYR A 55 10.86 -14.52 -9.96
N TRP A 56 11.90 -15.33 -10.15
CA TRP A 56 11.78 -16.79 -10.09
C TRP A 56 12.34 -17.31 -8.77
N GLN A 57 11.59 -18.18 -8.10
CA GLN A 57 12.02 -18.86 -6.88
C GLN A 57 11.62 -20.33 -6.96
N GLY A 58 12.58 -21.25 -6.83
CA GLY A 58 12.30 -22.69 -6.87
C GLY A 58 11.60 -23.17 -8.15
N GLY A 59 11.80 -22.49 -9.28
CA GLY A 59 11.13 -22.80 -10.56
C GLY A 59 9.69 -22.30 -10.66
N VAL A 60 9.20 -21.52 -9.69
CA VAL A 60 7.89 -20.86 -9.71
C VAL A 60 8.07 -19.37 -9.97
N LEU A 61 7.17 -18.78 -10.78
CA LEU A 61 7.13 -17.34 -11.00
C LEU A 61 6.40 -16.66 -9.84
N HIS A 62 7.04 -15.67 -9.26
CA HIS A 62 6.51 -14.80 -8.23
C HIS A 62 6.32 -13.38 -8.77
N VAL A 63 5.27 -12.72 -8.30
CA VAL A 63 5.02 -11.30 -8.55
C VAL A 63 4.78 -10.63 -7.21
N ALA A 64 5.78 -9.92 -6.71
CA ALA A 64 5.66 -9.10 -5.52
C ALA A 64 5.12 -7.73 -5.90
N TYR A 65 4.18 -7.22 -5.11
CA TYR A 65 3.56 -5.91 -5.25
C TYR A 65 3.55 -5.17 -3.92
N TYR A 66 3.87 -3.89 -3.96
CA TYR A 66 3.73 -2.98 -2.83
C TYR A 66 3.45 -1.57 -3.37
N GLU A 67 2.40 -0.93 -2.87
CA GLU A 67 1.87 0.33 -3.43
C GLU A 67 2.84 1.51 -3.38
N GLY A 68 3.69 1.56 -2.35
CA GLY A 68 4.66 2.64 -2.15
C GLY A 68 4.03 3.96 -1.70
N LEU A 69 4.88 4.96 -1.42
CA LEU A 69 4.48 6.24 -0.85
C LEU A 69 3.53 7.03 -1.76
N GLN A 70 3.81 7.12 -3.06
CA GLN A 70 2.99 7.93 -3.98
C GLN A 70 1.53 7.46 -4.05
N ALA A 71 1.31 6.14 -4.04
CA ALA A 71 -0.04 5.57 -4.03
C ALA A 71 -0.73 5.75 -2.67
N PHE A 72 0.03 5.82 -1.58
CA PHE A 72 -0.48 6.18 -0.26
C PHE A 72 -0.95 7.65 -0.23
N GLU A 73 -0.11 8.59 -0.68
CA GLU A 73 -0.42 10.02 -0.77
C GLU A 73 -1.69 10.26 -1.60
N SER A 74 -1.81 9.56 -2.73
CA SER A 74 -2.99 9.65 -3.60
C SER A 74 -4.29 9.23 -2.87
N LYS A 75 -4.23 8.23 -1.99
CA LYS A 75 -5.38 7.81 -1.17
C LYS A 75 -5.69 8.82 -0.07
N VAL A 76 -4.66 9.44 0.52
CA VAL A 76 -4.84 10.53 1.49
C VAL A 76 -5.53 11.71 0.81
N HIS A 77 -5.13 12.07 -0.42
CA HIS A 77 -5.81 13.09 -1.20
C HIS A 77 -7.28 12.74 -1.50
N VAL A 78 -7.62 11.47 -1.77
CA VAL A 78 -9.03 11.06 -1.89
C VAL A 78 -9.81 11.36 -0.60
N ALA A 79 -9.22 11.16 0.58
CA ALA A 79 -9.90 11.51 1.83
C ALA A 79 -10.08 13.03 2.00
N ILE A 80 -9.11 13.82 1.54
CA ILE A 80 -9.16 15.29 1.57
C ILE A 80 -10.20 15.83 0.57
N ASP A 81 -10.13 15.39 -0.69
CA ASP A 81 -10.99 15.85 -1.79
C ASP A 81 -12.47 15.62 -1.49
N TYR A 82 -12.78 14.51 -0.81
CA TYR A 82 -14.15 14.18 -0.41
C TYR A 82 -14.53 14.69 0.98
N SER A 83 -13.65 15.46 1.65
CA SER A 83 -13.89 15.99 3.01
C SER A 83 -14.28 14.91 4.02
N LEU A 84 -13.58 13.78 3.98
CA LEU A 84 -13.82 12.65 4.88
C LEU A 84 -13.34 12.96 6.30
N ARG A 85 -13.79 12.15 7.26
CA ARG A 85 -13.34 12.27 8.65
C ARG A 85 -11.84 12.02 8.80
N GLY A 86 -11.27 11.17 7.95
CA GLY A 86 -9.86 10.80 7.95
C GLY A 86 -9.62 9.46 7.26
N ILE A 87 -8.49 8.85 7.59
CA ILE A 87 -8.05 7.54 7.10
C ILE A 87 -7.86 6.55 8.26
N ALA A 88 -8.01 5.26 7.98
CA ALA A 88 -7.67 4.17 8.90
C ALA A 88 -6.61 3.30 8.25
N LEU A 89 -5.51 3.08 8.95
CA LEU A 89 -4.35 2.35 8.43
C LEU A 89 -4.41 0.88 8.86
N TRP A 90 -4.30 -0.05 7.90
CA TRP A 90 -4.24 -1.48 8.19
C TRP A 90 -2.96 -2.12 7.62
N ARG A 91 -2.03 -2.62 8.43
CA ARG A 91 -1.91 -2.46 9.88
C ARG A 91 -0.51 -1.96 10.19
N LEU A 92 -0.35 -1.42 11.40
CA LEU A 92 0.92 -0.89 11.87
C LEU A 92 2.02 -1.96 11.87
N GLY A 93 3.22 -1.54 11.50
CA GLY A 93 4.44 -2.36 11.42
C GLY A 93 4.71 -2.98 10.05
N LEU A 94 3.90 -2.67 9.02
CA LEU A 94 4.07 -3.18 7.65
C LEU A 94 4.48 -2.10 6.65
N GLU A 95 4.36 -0.84 7.04
CA GLU A 95 4.50 0.34 6.19
C GLU A 95 5.93 0.68 5.76
N ASP A 96 6.02 1.52 4.73
CA ASP A 96 7.21 2.32 4.44
C ASP A 96 7.34 3.38 5.53
N PRO A 97 8.48 3.50 6.25
CA PRO A 97 8.67 4.52 7.28
C PRO A 97 8.39 5.95 6.80
N LYS A 98 8.54 6.23 5.49
CA LYS A 98 8.25 7.54 4.91
C LYS A 98 6.77 7.93 5.00
N ILE A 99 5.86 6.97 5.16
CA ILE A 99 4.43 7.24 5.37
C ILE A 99 4.23 8.08 6.64
N TRP A 100 4.98 7.81 7.70
CA TRP A 100 4.88 8.59 8.94
C TRP A 100 5.41 10.00 8.79
N ASN A 101 6.51 10.19 8.05
CA ASN A 101 7.04 11.51 7.76
C ASN A 101 6.02 12.35 6.97
N TYR A 102 5.42 11.75 5.94
CA TYR A 102 4.36 12.40 5.17
C TYR A 102 3.17 12.80 6.04
N LEU A 103 2.69 11.90 6.91
CA LEU A 103 1.57 12.20 7.83
C LEU A 103 1.92 13.27 8.88
N ALA A 104 3.18 13.37 9.28
CA ALA A 104 3.66 14.40 10.20
C ALA A 104 3.83 15.78 9.53
N GLY A 105 3.77 15.85 8.19
CA GLY A 105 4.05 17.06 7.43
C GLY A 105 5.53 17.44 7.39
N SER A 106 6.43 16.45 7.54
CA SER A 106 7.89 16.60 7.64
C SER A 106 8.63 16.08 6.42
#